data_AF-A0A5J5J532-F1
#
_entry.id   AF-A0A5J5J532-F1
#
_cell.length_a   1.000
_cell.length_b   1.000
_cell.length_c   1.000
_cell.angle_alpha   90.00
_cell.angle_beta   90.00
_cell.angle_gamma   90.00
#
_symmetry.space_group_name_H-M   'P 1'
#
loop_
_entity.id
_entity.type
_entity.pdbx_description
1 polymer ?
#
loop_
_entity_poly.entity_id
_entity_poly.type
_entity_poly.pdbx_seq_one_letter_code
_entity_poly.pdbx_strand_id
1 'polypeptide(L)'
;MRLKRALTAAATLTAFALVMTACSGPAADVSADASEPAAAAADAFLAQYVDDGRVVRTDQGGDTVSEGQAYGLLLAVAADDEARFDEIWGWTTAHIQRDDLLLAWRWENGSVVDDQPASDADLDAARALVLAGDAFDREDLREDGVALGKALLDEMTATTGIGRILLPGPWATASPHAYNPSYSSPVAYAVLSDASGDRRWDELADGSRAATEALLNANALPTDWATVASDGSVAIAGSAKGDGEPGYGYDATRLSIRYAESCQPGDVALAARIAAALPDDDVLPAELDSGAGPVTTDQHPIAYAARAASYAADGRQDAAHADLARMTATAAATPTYYGQAWDALAVAMLTDDVLAGCAPLAAPASGAAASTSSAGGLQDPVPVKAASNVVPERISIPSIGVDSPLIGLCLGADGWIEAPADFNDVGWYENGVVPGQIGPAVIAGHVDSPTAAAVFYDLPKLAPGDTVTVALSDGTTAEFAVTRIETVEKESFPTSSIYAPVPTPELRLVTCGGAWNPDTGHYVDNVVVTAVSI
;
A
#
# COMPACT_ATOMS: atom_id res chain seq x y z
N MET A 1 -42.94 59.79 -32.69
CA MET A 1 -43.29 59.40 -34.08
C MET A 1 -42.25 58.39 -34.55
N ARG A 2 -42.69 57.38 -35.30
CA ARG A 2 -42.02 56.09 -35.60
C ARG A 2 -40.84 56.17 -36.59
N LEU A 3 -40.12 55.03 -36.67
CA LEU A 3 -39.33 54.42 -37.78
C LEU A 3 -37.85 54.80 -37.88
N LYS A 4 -36.94 53.97 -38.41
CA LYS A 4 -36.69 52.50 -38.48
C LYS A 4 -35.43 52.38 -39.39
N ARG A 5 -34.44 51.57 -38.97
CA ARG A 5 -33.51 50.70 -39.74
C ARG A 5 -33.03 51.09 -41.16
N ALA A 6 -31.72 50.94 -41.41
CA ALA A 6 -31.19 50.00 -42.42
C ALA A 6 -29.69 49.72 -42.22
N LEU A 7 -29.32 48.44 -42.32
CA LEU A 7 -27.96 47.91 -42.40
C LEU A 7 -27.35 48.16 -43.79
N THR A 8 -26.01 48.22 -43.86
CA THR A 8 -25.25 47.59 -44.95
C THR A 8 -23.87 47.21 -44.44
N ALA A 9 -23.49 45.94 -44.63
CA ALA A 9 -22.18 45.39 -44.30
C ALA A 9 -21.26 45.49 -45.53
N ALA A 10 -19.97 45.74 -45.29
CA ALA A 10 -18.89 45.41 -46.22
C ALA A 10 -17.66 45.01 -45.40
N ALA A 11 -17.12 43.83 -45.74
CA ALA A 11 -16.03 43.15 -45.06
C ALA A 11 -14.66 43.80 -45.32
N THR A 12 -13.76 43.68 -44.35
CA THR A 12 -12.31 43.85 -44.57
C THR A 12 -11.58 42.85 -43.69
N LEU A 13 -10.85 41.91 -44.31
CA LEU A 13 -9.91 41.01 -43.64
C LEU A 13 -8.74 41.83 -43.10
N THR A 14 -8.35 41.61 -41.85
CA THR A 14 -7.02 42.00 -41.37
C THR A 14 -6.53 40.93 -40.40
N ALA A 15 -5.39 40.33 -40.73
CA ALA A 15 -4.71 39.31 -39.94
C ALA A 15 -4.22 39.90 -38.61
N PHE A 16 -4.53 39.21 -37.50
CA PHE A 16 -3.97 39.51 -36.19
C PHE A 16 -2.83 38.52 -35.92
N ALA A 17 -1.61 39.04 -35.81
CA ALA A 17 -0.49 38.35 -35.19
C ALA A 17 -0.66 38.45 -33.67
N LEU A 18 -0.78 37.30 -32.99
CA LEU A 18 -0.84 37.24 -31.53
C LEU A 18 0.60 37.29 -31.00
N VAL A 19 1.01 38.43 -30.45
CA VAL A 19 2.21 38.55 -29.62
C VAL A 19 1.83 38.09 -28.22
N MET A 20 2.24 36.88 -27.84
CA MET A 20 2.18 36.41 -26.46
C MET A 20 3.18 37.21 -25.63
N THR A 21 2.67 38.07 -24.75
CA THR A 21 3.44 38.76 -23.73
C THR A 21 3.58 37.80 -22.56
N ALA A 22 4.79 37.26 -22.36
CA ALA A 22 5.11 36.47 -21.19
C ALA A 22 5.04 37.37 -19.94
N CYS A 23 4.28 36.95 -18.92
CA CYS A 23 4.38 37.51 -17.59
C CYS A 23 5.56 36.85 -16.88
N SER A 24 6.65 37.60 -16.73
CA SER A 24 7.74 37.27 -15.82
C SER A 24 7.32 37.67 -14.41
N GLY A 25 7.06 36.68 -13.55
CA GLY A 25 7.06 36.84 -12.09
C GLY A 25 8.47 36.61 -11.53
N PRO A 26 8.81 37.16 -10.36
CA PRO A 26 10.12 36.94 -9.76
C PRO A 26 10.27 35.47 -9.37
N ALA A 27 11.44 34.89 -9.63
CA ALA A 27 11.81 33.59 -9.11
C ALA A 27 11.81 33.68 -7.58
N ALA A 28 10.86 32.98 -6.95
CA ALA A 28 11.01 32.60 -5.56
C ALA A 28 12.06 31.49 -5.54
N ASP A 29 13.14 31.69 -4.80
CA ASP A 29 13.98 30.59 -4.34
C ASP A 29 13.10 29.68 -3.51
N VAL A 30 12.64 28.56 -4.10
CA VAL A 30 12.06 27.45 -3.36
C VAL A 30 13.22 26.49 -3.12
N SER A 31 13.77 26.53 -1.92
CA SER A 31 14.50 25.39 -1.39
C SER A 31 13.53 24.22 -1.37
N ALA A 32 13.78 23.21 -2.21
CA ALA A 32 13.08 21.93 -2.11
C ALA A 32 13.44 21.33 -0.75
N ASP A 33 12.47 21.38 0.16
CA ASP A 33 12.55 20.78 1.47
C ASP A 33 12.39 19.26 1.33
N ALA A 34 13.05 18.49 2.18
CA ALA A 34 13.00 17.03 2.12
C ALA A 34 11.61 16.44 2.49
N SER A 35 10.64 17.30 2.84
CA SER A 35 9.29 16.98 3.29
C SER A 35 8.26 16.75 2.17
N GLU A 36 8.54 17.15 0.92
CA GLU A 36 7.59 16.96 -0.20
C GLU A 36 7.19 15.49 -0.46
N PRO A 37 8.08 14.48 -0.36
CA PRO A 37 7.71 13.07 -0.57
C PRO A 37 6.76 12.52 0.51
N ALA A 38 6.95 12.92 1.78
CA ALA A 38 6.14 12.45 2.90
C ALA A 38 4.72 13.04 2.86
N ALA A 39 4.62 14.35 2.68
CA ALA A 39 3.35 15.05 2.56
C ALA A 39 2.54 14.54 1.35
N ALA A 40 3.19 14.32 0.19
CA ALA A 40 2.50 13.81 -0.99
C ALA A 40 1.97 12.38 -0.83
N ALA A 41 2.72 11.49 -0.17
CA ALA A 41 2.27 10.13 0.12
C ALA A 41 1.12 10.13 1.14
N ALA A 42 1.20 10.99 2.16
CA ALA A 42 0.13 11.21 3.12
C ALA A 42 -1.16 11.72 2.45
N ASP A 43 -1.07 12.76 1.62
CA ASP A 43 -2.18 13.30 0.84
C ASP A 43 -2.87 12.24 -0.02
N ALA A 44 -2.07 11.41 -0.71
CA ALA A 44 -2.60 10.33 -1.55
C ALA A 44 -3.41 9.32 -0.75
N PHE A 45 -2.89 8.88 0.41
CA PHE A 45 -3.61 7.97 1.31
C PHE A 45 -4.90 8.61 1.83
N LEU A 46 -4.81 9.84 2.34
CA LEU A 46 -5.96 10.56 2.90
C LEU A 46 -7.05 10.77 1.85
N ALA A 47 -6.68 11.10 0.60
CA ALA A 47 -7.63 11.26 -0.49
C ALA A 47 -8.30 9.94 -0.92
N GLN A 48 -7.60 8.81 -0.79
CA GLN A 48 -8.10 7.51 -1.22
C GLN A 48 -8.96 6.82 -0.15
N TYR A 49 -8.58 6.94 1.13
CA TYR A 49 -9.15 6.13 2.21
C TYR A 49 -9.96 6.91 3.23
N VAL A 50 -9.93 8.25 3.24
CA VAL A 50 -10.79 9.03 4.14
C VAL A 50 -12.07 9.47 3.42
N ASP A 51 -13.21 9.05 3.96
CA ASP A 51 -14.55 9.42 3.52
C ASP A 51 -15.31 10.06 4.69
N ASP A 52 -15.49 11.39 4.65
CA ASP A 52 -16.19 12.18 5.70
C ASP A 52 -15.64 11.90 7.12
N GLY A 53 -14.31 11.91 7.25
CA GLY A 53 -13.58 11.63 8.50
C GLY A 53 -13.39 10.15 8.84
N ARG A 54 -14.07 9.24 8.13
CA ARG A 54 -13.91 7.80 8.32
C ARG A 54 -12.77 7.27 7.44
N VAL A 55 -11.81 6.57 8.03
CA VAL A 55 -10.79 5.80 7.31
C VAL A 55 -11.37 4.43 6.95
N VAL A 56 -11.62 4.19 5.67
CA VAL A 56 -12.35 3.03 5.15
C VAL A 56 -11.38 2.02 4.53
N ARG A 57 -11.41 0.76 4.98
CA ARG A 57 -10.64 -0.32 4.36
C ARG A 57 -11.40 -0.90 3.17
N THR A 58 -11.40 -0.18 2.05
CA THR A 58 -12.21 -0.49 0.86
C THR A 58 -11.91 -1.85 0.25
N ASP A 59 -10.67 -2.33 0.38
CA ASP A 59 -10.19 -3.65 -0.03
C ASP A 59 -10.41 -4.75 1.03
N GLN A 60 -10.92 -4.41 2.22
CA GLN A 60 -11.18 -5.35 3.32
C GLN A 60 -12.64 -5.32 3.79
N GLY A 61 -13.58 -5.15 2.85
CA GLY A 61 -15.01 -5.17 3.15
C GLY A 61 -15.60 -3.84 3.61
N GLY A 62 -14.81 -2.76 3.61
CA GLY A 62 -15.30 -1.39 3.88
C GLY A 62 -15.53 -1.08 5.36
N ASP A 63 -14.99 -1.89 6.26
CA ASP A 63 -15.01 -1.60 7.70
C ASP A 63 -13.97 -0.53 8.07
N THR A 64 -14.03 -0.07 9.32
CA THR A 64 -13.05 0.83 9.92
C THR A 64 -12.53 0.19 11.19
N VAL A 65 -11.23 0.28 11.38
CA VAL A 65 -10.58 -0.09 12.64
C VAL A 65 -9.97 1.15 13.29
N SER A 66 -9.87 1.16 14.63
CA SER A 66 -9.26 2.28 15.36
C SER A 66 -7.83 2.54 14.87
N GLU A 67 -7.10 1.48 14.50
CA GLU A 67 -5.76 1.55 13.90
C GLU A 67 -5.76 2.45 12.66
N GLY A 68 -6.77 2.35 11.82
CA GLY A 68 -6.86 3.16 10.62
C GLY A 68 -7.19 4.61 10.86
N GLN A 69 -8.06 4.89 11.84
CA GLN A 69 -8.27 6.27 12.29
C GLN A 69 -6.94 6.86 12.79
N ALA A 70 -6.18 6.12 13.59
CA ALA A 70 -4.90 6.56 14.12
C ALA A 70 -3.86 6.82 13.02
N TYR A 71 -3.78 5.95 12.00
CA TYR A 71 -2.94 6.17 10.82
C TYR A 71 -3.36 7.43 10.05
N GLY A 72 -4.66 7.63 9.84
CA GLY A 72 -5.20 8.85 9.23
C GLY A 72 -4.84 10.12 9.98
N LEU A 73 -4.90 10.10 11.33
CA LEU A 73 -4.52 11.25 12.16
C LEU A 73 -3.02 11.57 12.03
N LEU A 74 -2.14 10.56 12.11
CA LEU A 74 -0.69 10.76 11.93
C LEU A 74 -0.38 11.30 10.52
N LEU A 75 -1.04 10.78 9.50
CA LEU A 75 -0.84 11.23 8.12
C LEU A 75 -1.39 12.64 7.87
N ALA A 76 -2.48 13.02 8.52
CA ALA A 76 -2.99 14.40 8.45
C ALA A 76 -2.01 15.40 9.11
N VAL A 77 -1.32 15.01 10.19
CA VAL A 77 -0.21 15.80 10.74
C VAL A 77 0.95 15.88 9.75
N ALA A 78 1.35 14.74 9.16
CA ALA A 78 2.44 14.69 8.18
C ALA A 78 2.16 15.52 6.91
N ALA A 79 0.88 15.67 6.54
CA ALA A 79 0.43 16.47 5.41
C ALA A 79 0.20 17.95 5.74
N ASP A 80 0.34 18.38 7.01
CA ASP A 80 -0.04 19.71 7.48
C ASP A 80 -1.53 20.05 7.17
N ASP A 81 -2.42 19.07 7.27
CA ASP A 81 -3.85 19.18 6.92
C ASP A 81 -4.74 19.17 8.19
N GLU A 82 -4.80 20.32 8.88
CA GLU A 82 -5.64 20.51 10.08
C GLU A 82 -7.11 20.20 9.80
N ALA A 83 -7.62 20.55 8.61
CA ALA A 83 -9.04 20.34 8.29
C ALA A 83 -9.37 18.85 8.19
N ARG A 84 -8.53 18.07 7.51
CA ARG A 84 -8.70 16.61 7.44
C ARG A 84 -8.46 15.97 8.81
N PHE A 85 -7.53 16.48 9.61
CA PHE A 85 -7.32 16.02 10.98
C PHE A 85 -8.61 16.17 11.82
N ASP A 86 -9.23 17.36 11.78
CA ASP A 86 -10.49 17.64 12.49
C ASP A 86 -11.64 16.75 12.00
N GLU A 87 -11.74 16.48 10.70
CA GLU A 87 -12.72 15.52 10.14
C GLU A 87 -12.52 14.11 10.73
N ILE A 88 -11.28 13.61 10.71
CA ILE A 88 -10.94 12.27 11.19
C ILE A 88 -11.18 12.16 12.71
N TRP A 89 -10.72 13.14 13.49
CA TRP A 89 -10.88 13.13 14.95
C TRP A 89 -12.35 13.29 15.35
N GLY A 90 -13.08 14.18 14.66
CA GLY A 90 -14.51 14.36 14.84
C GLY A 90 -15.29 13.07 14.58
N TRP A 91 -14.97 12.35 13.50
CA TRP A 91 -15.59 11.05 13.24
C TRP A 91 -15.24 10.02 14.32
N THR A 92 -13.96 9.95 14.70
CA THR A 92 -13.42 9.00 15.69
C THR A 92 -14.13 9.13 17.03
N THR A 93 -14.20 10.34 17.56
CA THR A 93 -14.86 10.63 18.84
C THR A 93 -16.37 10.40 18.80
N ALA A 94 -17.01 10.67 17.66
CA ALA A 94 -18.45 10.48 17.51
C ALA A 94 -18.88 9.00 17.37
N HIS A 95 -18.01 8.13 16.86
CA HIS A 95 -18.42 6.77 16.45
C HIS A 95 -17.73 5.63 17.19
N ILE A 96 -16.46 5.79 17.59
CA ILE A 96 -15.67 4.69 18.16
C ILE A 96 -15.00 5.03 19.49
N GLN A 97 -14.98 6.29 19.92
CA GLN A 97 -14.51 6.61 21.26
C GLN A 97 -15.50 6.14 22.32
N ARG A 98 -14.98 5.44 23.32
CA ARG A 98 -15.70 4.89 24.46
C ARG A 98 -15.80 5.92 25.58
N ASP A 99 -16.63 5.62 26.58
CA ASP A 99 -16.78 6.45 27.79
C ASP A 99 -15.47 6.56 28.61
N ASP A 100 -14.56 5.59 28.47
CA ASP A 100 -13.23 5.57 29.08
C ASP A 100 -12.14 6.23 28.21
N LEU A 101 -12.55 6.93 27.15
CA LEU A 101 -11.72 7.61 26.13
C LEU A 101 -11.01 6.68 25.14
N LEU A 102 -10.88 5.39 25.43
CA LEU A 102 -10.24 4.43 24.51
C LEU A 102 -11.09 4.24 23.25
N LEU A 103 -10.47 3.75 22.18
CA LEU A 103 -11.11 3.61 20.88
C LEU A 103 -11.53 2.15 20.65
N ALA A 104 -12.84 1.92 20.49
CA ALA A 104 -13.36 0.63 20.03
C ALA A 104 -12.68 0.22 18.72
N TRP A 105 -12.13 -1.00 18.69
CA TRP A 105 -11.21 -1.38 17.62
C TRP A 105 -11.89 -1.60 16.28
N ARG A 106 -13.20 -1.88 16.23
CA ARG A 106 -13.87 -2.22 14.97
C ARG A 106 -15.28 -1.65 14.83
N TRP A 107 -15.49 -0.95 13.73
CA TRP A 107 -16.78 -0.44 13.28
C TRP A 107 -17.11 -0.99 11.89
N GLU A 108 -18.33 -1.51 11.73
CA GLU A 108 -18.83 -2.03 10.46
C GLU A 108 -20.35 -1.83 10.38
N ASN A 109 -20.89 -1.66 9.16
CA ASN A 109 -22.33 -1.59 8.92
C ASN A 109 -23.11 -0.54 9.74
N GLY A 110 -22.49 0.60 10.05
CA GLY A 110 -23.17 1.70 10.77
C GLY A 110 -22.96 1.70 12.28
N SER A 111 -22.20 0.76 12.85
CA SER A 111 -22.03 0.63 14.30
C SER A 111 -20.71 -0.01 14.72
N VAL A 112 -20.33 0.20 15.98
CA VAL A 112 -19.28 -0.59 16.64
C VAL A 112 -19.72 -2.05 16.69
N VAL A 113 -18.93 -2.94 16.09
CA VAL A 113 -19.18 -4.39 16.09
C VAL A 113 -18.32 -5.14 17.10
N ASP A 114 -17.21 -4.54 17.52
CA ASP A 114 -16.42 -4.99 18.65
C ASP A 114 -15.85 -3.76 19.39
N ASP A 115 -16.18 -3.69 20.67
CA ASP A 115 -15.95 -2.53 21.54
C ASP A 115 -14.64 -2.66 22.34
N GLN A 116 -13.87 -3.75 22.17
CA GLN A 116 -12.55 -3.84 22.78
C GLN A 116 -11.59 -2.80 22.18
N PRO A 117 -10.74 -2.14 22.98
CA PRO A 117 -9.70 -1.28 22.43
C PRO A 117 -8.46 -2.07 21.98
N ALA A 118 -7.66 -1.42 21.15
CA ALA A 118 -6.39 -1.93 20.62
C ALA A 118 -5.30 -0.88 20.90
N SER A 119 -4.34 -1.26 21.74
CA SER A 119 -3.44 -0.28 22.36
C SER A 119 -2.49 0.41 21.38
N ASP A 120 -2.16 -0.20 20.25
CA ASP A 120 -1.41 0.43 19.17
C ASP A 120 -2.16 1.61 18.57
N ALA A 121 -3.45 1.43 18.27
CA ALA A 121 -4.30 2.49 17.76
C ALA A 121 -4.47 3.64 18.76
N ASP A 122 -4.73 3.31 20.02
CA ASP A 122 -4.87 4.31 21.08
C ASP A 122 -3.56 5.08 21.30
N LEU A 123 -2.41 4.40 21.22
CA LEU A 123 -1.08 5.02 21.33
C LEU A 123 -0.78 5.96 20.16
N ASP A 124 -1.04 5.52 18.94
CA ASP A 124 -0.79 6.31 17.72
C ASP A 124 -1.74 7.50 17.62
N ALA A 125 -3.02 7.35 18.01
CA ALA A 125 -3.96 8.45 18.09
C ALA A 125 -3.56 9.49 19.17
N ALA A 126 -3.12 9.03 20.34
CA ALA A 126 -2.62 9.92 21.40
C ALA A 126 -1.38 10.70 20.94
N ARG A 127 -0.43 10.03 20.26
CA ARG A 127 0.74 10.68 19.63
C ARG A 127 0.27 11.74 18.62
N ALA A 128 -0.63 11.37 17.70
CA ALA A 128 -1.11 12.27 16.66
C ALA A 128 -1.79 13.53 17.22
N LEU A 129 -2.60 13.38 18.27
CA LEU A 129 -3.29 14.47 18.95
C LEU A 129 -2.32 15.47 19.60
N VAL A 130 -1.28 14.97 20.29
CA VAL A 130 -0.25 15.84 20.87
C VAL A 130 0.52 16.57 19.77
N LEU A 131 0.92 15.86 18.72
CA LEU A 131 1.66 16.45 17.59
C LEU A 131 0.81 17.51 16.86
N ALA A 132 -0.47 17.22 16.61
CA ALA A 132 -1.41 18.17 16.01
C ALA A 132 -1.63 19.40 16.90
N GLY A 133 -1.70 19.19 18.22
CA GLY A 133 -1.80 20.30 19.17
C GLY A 133 -0.62 21.26 19.08
N ASP A 134 0.60 20.74 18.94
CA ASP A 134 1.80 21.55 18.78
C ASP A 134 1.91 22.15 17.35
N ALA A 135 1.59 21.39 16.31
CA ALA A 135 1.69 21.81 14.90
C ALA A 135 0.65 22.89 14.53
N PHE A 136 -0.58 22.76 15.02
CA PHE A 136 -1.71 23.62 14.67
C PHE A 136 -2.05 24.67 15.75
N ASP A 137 -1.25 24.78 16.82
CA ASP A 137 -1.50 25.69 17.97
C ASP A 137 -2.87 25.42 18.64
N ARG A 138 -3.16 24.14 18.90
CA ARG A 138 -4.44 23.60 19.40
C ARG A 138 -4.25 22.88 20.74
N GLU A 139 -4.27 23.64 21.83
CA GLU A 139 -4.14 23.07 23.19
C GLU A 139 -5.24 22.05 23.51
N ASP A 140 -6.43 22.17 22.92
CA ASP A 140 -7.51 21.20 23.08
C ASP A 140 -7.14 19.81 22.54
N LEU A 141 -6.50 19.73 21.36
CA LEU A 141 -6.00 18.47 20.82
C LEU A 141 -4.88 17.89 21.69
N ARG A 142 -4.00 18.75 22.20
CA ARG A 142 -2.92 18.35 23.12
C ARG A 142 -3.48 17.77 24.42
N GLU A 143 -4.50 18.40 25.00
CA GLU A 143 -5.20 17.92 26.20
C GLU A 143 -5.90 16.57 25.94
N ASP A 144 -6.57 16.42 24.79
CA ASP A 144 -7.21 15.17 24.36
C ASP A 144 -6.17 14.03 24.23
N GLY A 145 -5.03 14.30 23.59
CA GLY A 145 -3.94 13.33 23.44
C GLY A 145 -3.36 12.88 24.79
N VAL A 146 -3.13 13.81 25.71
CA VAL A 146 -2.68 13.49 27.08
C VAL A 146 -3.74 12.68 27.84
N ALA A 147 -5.02 13.00 27.68
CA ALA A 147 -6.11 12.30 28.34
C ALA A 147 -6.27 10.85 27.82
N LEU A 148 -6.23 10.66 26.50
CA LEU A 148 -6.24 9.34 25.87
C LEU A 148 -5.02 8.51 26.29
N GLY A 149 -3.83 9.10 26.25
CA GLY A 149 -2.60 8.45 26.69
C GLY A 149 -2.66 8.02 28.16
N LYS A 150 -3.26 8.84 29.03
CA LYS A 150 -3.48 8.47 30.43
C LYS A 150 -4.44 7.27 30.56
N ALA A 151 -5.54 7.23 29.80
CA ALA A 151 -6.46 6.09 29.79
C ALA A 151 -5.74 4.80 29.37
N LEU A 152 -4.91 4.87 28.33
CA LEU A 152 -4.06 3.76 27.90
C LEU A 152 -3.13 3.28 29.00
N LEU A 153 -2.43 4.18 29.69
CA LEU A 153 -1.52 3.82 30.79
C LEU A 153 -2.25 3.14 31.95
N ASP A 154 -3.48 3.55 32.24
CA ASP A 154 -4.28 3.04 33.35
C ASP A 154 -4.86 1.65 33.04
N GLU A 155 -5.32 1.41 31.80
CA GLU A 155 -6.08 0.20 31.45
C GLU A 155 -5.29 -0.85 30.64
N MET A 156 -4.24 -0.45 29.92
CA MET A 156 -3.56 -1.30 28.93
C MET A 156 -2.06 -1.45 29.17
N THR A 157 -1.63 -1.41 30.44
CA THR A 157 -0.22 -1.70 30.79
C THR A 157 -0.10 -2.69 31.94
N ALA A 158 0.98 -3.46 31.95
CA ALA A 158 1.33 -4.38 33.05
C ALA A 158 2.75 -4.12 33.54
N THR A 159 2.97 -4.22 34.86
CA THR A 159 4.31 -4.20 35.45
C THR A 159 4.83 -5.63 35.63
N THR A 160 5.99 -5.92 35.07
CA THR A 160 6.65 -7.24 35.09
C THR A 160 8.06 -7.15 35.66
N GLY A 161 8.75 -8.29 35.80
CA GLY A 161 10.14 -8.34 36.24
C GLY A 161 11.14 -7.63 35.30
N ILE A 162 10.79 -7.40 34.03
CA ILE A 162 11.62 -6.66 33.05
C ILE A 162 11.20 -5.19 32.87
N GLY A 163 10.17 -4.73 33.59
CA GLY A 163 9.64 -3.38 33.48
C GLY A 163 8.15 -3.33 33.12
N ARG A 164 7.66 -2.13 32.81
CA ARG A 164 6.29 -1.94 32.34
C ARG A 164 6.21 -2.31 30.86
N ILE A 165 5.17 -3.05 30.48
CA ILE A 165 4.90 -3.42 29.09
C ILE A 165 3.53 -2.91 28.67
N LEU A 166 3.38 -2.65 27.37
CA LEU A 166 2.11 -2.33 26.73
C LEU A 166 1.36 -3.64 26.46
N LEU A 167 0.12 -3.73 26.94
CA LEU A 167 -0.78 -4.84 26.67
C LEU A 167 -1.58 -4.54 25.40
N PRO A 168 -1.83 -5.52 24.52
CA PRO A 168 -2.60 -5.31 23.28
C PRO A 168 -4.05 -4.88 23.52
N GLY A 169 -4.56 -5.11 24.72
CA GLY A 169 -5.88 -4.67 25.17
C GLY A 169 -6.14 -5.11 26.61
N PRO A 170 -7.23 -4.65 27.24
CA PRO A 170 -7.55 -4.92 28.65
C PRO A 170 -7.80 -6.42 28.95
N TRP A 171 -8.04 -7.22 27.91
CA TRP A 171 -8.20 -8.67 28.01
C TRP A 171 -6.87 -9.42 28.28
N ALA A 172 -5.71 -8.78 28.05
CA ALA A 172 -4.38 -9.42 28.13
C ALA A 172 -3.71 -9.34 29.52
N THR A 173 -4.49 -9.10 30.58
CA THR A 173 -3.98 -8.89 31.95
C THR A 173 -3.53 -10.16 32.67
N ALA A 174 -3.92 -11.35 32.19
CA ALA A 174 -3.51 -12.61 32.79
C ALA A 174 -2.05 -12.95 32.45
N SER A 175 -1.27 -13.42 33.43
CA SER A 175 0.10 -13.90 33.19
C SER A 175 0.10 -15.37 32.70
N PRO A 176 0.90 -15.73 31.70
CA PRO A 176 1.77 -14.84 30.93
C PRO A 176 0.96 -13.91 30.02
N HIS A 177 1.33 -12.63 30.00
CA HIS A 177 0.63 -11.58 29.27
C HIS A 177 0.81 -11.79 27.77
N ALA A 178 -0.28 -11.73 27.01
CA ALA A 178 -0.17 -11.60 25.55
C ALA A 178 0.54 -10.29 25.23
N TYR A 179 1.52 -10.34 24.32
CA TYR A 179 2.34 -9.21 23.96
C TYR A 179 2.51 -9.17 22.45
N ASN A 180 2.23 -8.02 21.84
CA ASN A 180 2.53 -7.77 20.43
C ASN A 180 3.71 -6.79 20.38
N PRO A 181 4.91 -7.22 19.96
CA PRO A 181 6.08 -6.34 19.93
C PRO A 181 5.86 -5.10 19.06
N SER A 182 5.09 -5.24 17.98
CA SER A 182 4.85 -4.19 16.99
C SER A 182 4.04 -3.01 17.52
N TYR A 183 3.34 -3.19 18.64
CA TYR A 183 2.56 -2.14 19.29
C TYR A 183 3.45 -1.16 20.07
N SER A 184 4.71 -1.53 20.33
CA SER A 184 5.66 -0.67 21.01
C SER A 184 6.19 0.42 20.07
N SER A 185 5.97 1.70 20.44
CA SER A 185 6.56 2.85 19.75
C SER A 185 7.36 3.74 20.71
N PRO A 186 8.71 3.64 20.70
CA PRO A 186 9.57 4.49 21.52
C PRO A 186 9.35 5.99 21.30
N VAL A 187 9.08 6.43 20.05
CA VAL A 187 8.80 7.83 19.75
C VAL A 187 7.46 8.28 20.33
N ALA A 188 6.40 7.48 20.20
CA ALA A 188 5.11 7.80 20.82
C ALA A 188 5.25 7.93 22.35
N TYR A 189 6.02 7.04 22.99
CA TYR A 189 6.29 7.13 24.43
C TYR A 189 7.03 8.43 24.79
N ALA A 190 8.03 8.84 24.02
CA ALA A 190 8.76 10.08 24.27
C ALA A 190 7.86 11.32 24.14
N VAL A 191 7.07 11.40 23.06
CA VAL A 191 6.10 12.49 22.83
C VAL A 191 5.11 12.60 23.99
N LEU A 192 4.55 11.46 24.42
CA LEU A 192 3.57 11.44 25.50
C LEU A 192 4.20 11.66 26.89
N SER A 193 5.45 11.23 27.10
CA SER A 193 6.24 11.51 28.31
C SER A 193 6.46 13.01 28.46
N ASP A 194 6.94 13.67 27.40
CA ASP A 194 7.18 15.11 27.38
C ASP A 194 5.88 15.91 27.54
N ALA A 195 4.80 15.46 26.90
CA ALA A 195 3.53 16.17 26.94
C ALA A 195 2.82 16.09 28.30
N SER A 196 2.87 14.93 28.95
CA SER A 196 2.13 14.62 30.19
C SER A 196 2.96 14.75 31.47
N GLY A 197 4.28 14.59 31.39
CA GLY A 197 5.17 14.43 32.53
C GLY A 197 4.99 13.10 33.30
N ASP A 198 4.26 12.13 32.75
CA ASP A 198 4.03 10.82 33.38
C ASP A 198 5.17 9.84 33.09
N ARG A 199 5.94 9.50 34.12
CA ARG A 199 7.09 8.60 34.02
C ARG A 199 6.77 7.16 33.60
N ARG A 200 5.50 6.76 33.61
CA ARG A 200 5.12 5.42 33.12
C ARG A 200 5.43 5.25 31.63
N TRP A 201 5.53 6.34 30.87
CA TRP A 201 6.01 6.30 29.49
C TRP A 201 7.50 5.92 29.39
N ASP A 202 8.34 6.46 30.27
CA ASP A 202 9.75 6.06 30.35
C ASP A 202 9.88 4.58 30.77
N GLU A 203 9.05 4.13 31.72
CA GLU A 203 8.98 2.72 32.13
C GLU A 203 8.57 1.79 30.97
N LEU A 204 7.65 2.23 30.11
CA LEU A 204 7.24 1.50 28.90
C LEU A 204 8.38 1.42 27.89
N ALA A 205 9.09 2.53 27.64
CA ALA A 205 10.24 2.53 26.74
C ALA A 205 11.31 1.53 27.19
N ASP A 206 11.63 1.50 28.49
CA ASP A 206 12.61 0.56 29.04
C ASP A 206 12.12 -0.90 29.00
N GLY A 207 10.88 -1.16 29.39
CA GLY A 207 10.32 -2.51 29.41
C GLY A 207 10.11 -3.09 28.01
N SER A 208 9.64 -2.28 27.05
CA SER A 208 9.52 -2.70 25.65
C SER A 208 10.88 -2.97 25.02
N ARG A 209 11.90 -2.15 25.30
CA ARG A 209 13.28 -2.40 24.83
C ARG A 209 13.82 -3.73 25.37
N ALA A 210 13.62 -4.00 26.66
CA ALA A 210 14.05 -5.25 27.29
C ALA A 210 13.31 -6.46 26.70
N ALA A 211 12.01 -6.34 26.44
CA ALA A 211 11.22 -7.41 25.81
C ALA A 211 11.70 -7.69 24.37
N THR A 212 11.92 -6.65 23.58
CA THR A 212 12.46 -6.76 22.22
C THR A 212 13.86 -7.38 22.21
N GLU A 213 14.74 -6.96 23.12
CA GLU A 213 16.07 -7.56 23.26
C GLU A 213 15.99 -9.06 23.60
N ALA A 214 15.08 -9.46 24.50
CA ALA A 214 14.87 -10.86 24.85
C ALA A 214 14.39 -11.69 23.64
N LEU A 215 13.48 -11.15 22.83
CA LEU A 215 12.99 -11.81 21.61
C LEU A 215 14.10 -12.02 20.57
N LEU A 216 14.89 -10.97 20.30
CA LEU A 216 16.01 -11.03 19.35
C LEU A 216 17.21 -11.82 19.87
N ASN A 217 17.27 -12.12 21.17
CA ASN A 217 18.25 -13.04 21.74
C ASN A 217 17.81 -14.50 21.59
N ALA A 218 16.50 -14.75 21.53
CA ALA A 218 15.93 -16.07 21.37
C ALA A 218 15.82 -16.51 19.89
N ASN A 219 15.63 -15.56 18.96
CA ASN A 219 15.37 -15.82 17.54
C ASN A 219 16.07 -14.81 16.63
N ALA A 220 16.13 -15.12 15.33
CA ALA A 220 16.75 -14.24 14.35
C ALA A 220 15.88 -13.00 14.06
N LEU A 221 14.56 -13.21 13.97
CA LEU A 221 13.57 -12.17 13.77
C LEU A 221 12.59 -12.12 14.95
N PRO A 222 12.00 -10.93 15.26
CA PRO A 222 10.89 -10.84 16.19
C PRO A 222 9.65 -11.52 15.60
N THR A 223 8.63 -11.73 16.42
CA THR A 223 7.39 -12.40 15.99
C THR A 223 6.17 -11.50 16.21
N ASP A 224 5.11 -11.72 15.44
CA ASP A 224 3.87 -10.93 15.54
C ASP A 224 3.32 -10.96 16.98
N TRP A 225 3.40 -12.14 17.60
CA TRP A 225 2.99 -12.35 18.97
C TRP A 225 4.12 -12.92 19.82
N ALA A 226 4.07 -12.57 21.09
CA ALA A 226 4.92 -13.10 22.14
C ALA A 226 4.12 -13.15 23.44
N THR A 227 4.75 -13.69 24.48
CA THR A 227 4.22 -13.64 25.83
C THR A 227 5.26 -13.11 26.79
N VAL A 228 4.83 -12.35 27.79
CA VAL A 228 5.67 -11.84 28.87
C VAL A 228 5.06 -12.25 30.19
N ALA A 229 5.73 -13.09 30.97
CA ALA A 229 5.25 -13.49 32.29
C ALA A 229 5.49 -12.38 33.33
N SER A 230 4.76 -12.42 34.45
CA SER A 230 4.94 -11.44 35.52
C SER A 230 6.36 -11.42 36.11
N ASP A 231 7.10 -12.52 36.03
CA ASP A 231 8.52 -12.56 36.46
C ASP A 231 9.49 -11.95 35.44
N GLY A 232 8.99 -11.52 34.28
CA GLY A 232 9.74 -10.89 33.20
C GLY A 232 10.29 -11.88 32.17
N SER A 233 9.99 -13.18 32.26
CA SER A 233 10.35 -14.12 31.21
C SER A 233 9.56 -13.86 29.92
N VAL A 234 10.26 -13.86 28.78
CA VAL A 234 9.70 -13.59 27.46
C VAL A 234 9.79 -14.85 26.59
N ALA A 235 8.72 -15.17 25.88
CA ALA A 235 8.68 -16.29 24.93
C ALA A 235 7.94 -15.89 23.64
N ILE A 236 8.37 -16.43 22.50
CA ILE A 236 7.66 -16.25 21.22
C ILE A 236 6.31 -16.99 21.22
N ALA A 237 5.38 -16.50 20.42
CA ALA A 237 4.08 -17.11 20.19
C ALA A 237 3.63 -16.89 18.73
N GLY A 238 2.78 -17.78 18.21
CA GLY A 238 2.13 -17.57 16.91
C GLY A 238 0.87 -16.71 16.98
N SER A 239 0.29 -16.55 18.18
CA SER A 239 -0.94 -15.81 18.39
C SER A 239 -1.00 -15.20 19.80
N ALA A 240 -1.96 -14.29 19.99
CA ALA A 240 -2.33 -13.74 21.29
C ALA A 240 -2.62 -14.79 22.39
N LYS A 241 -3.00 -16.02 22.01
CA LYS A 241 -3.29 -17.10 22.96
C LYS A 241 -2.05 -17.90 23.36
N GLY A 242 -0.89 -17.60 22.77
CA GLY A 242 0.34 -18.39 22.97
C GLY A 242 0.40 -19.68 22.14
N ASP A 243 -0.52 -19.86 21.19
CA ASP A 243 -0.54 -20.99 20.25
C ASP A 243 -0.14 -20.56 18.82
N GLY A 244 -0.14 -21.48 17.87
CA GLY A 244 0.23 -21.22 16.47
C GLY A 244 1.74 -21.20 16.20
N GLU A 245 2.10 -21.18 14.93
CA GLU A 245 3.49 -21.06 14.48
C GLU A 245 3.96 -19.60 14.54
N PRO A 246 5.04 -19.28 15.27
CA PRO A 246 5.56 -17.91 15.35
C PRO A 246 6.17 -17.44 14.03
N GLY A 247 5.68 -16.32 13.51
CA GLY A 247 6.15 -15.71 12.26
C GLY A 247 6.52 -14.24 12.44
N TYR A 248 7.40 -13.78 11.54
CA TYR A 248 7.70 -12.38 11.28
C TYR A 248 6.80 -11.91 10.13
N GLY A 249 5.61 -11.41 10.48
CA GLY A 249 4.55 -11.08 9.52
C GLY A 249 4.22 -9.59 9.49
N TYR A 250 2.97 -9.31 9.14
CA TYR A 250 2.44 -7.94 8.96
C TYR A 250 2.51 -7.11 10.25
N ASP A 251 2.50 -7.74 11.43
CA ASP A 251 2.65 -7.04 12.70
C ASP A 251 4.13 -6.79 12.99
N ALA A 252 4.93 -7.85 13.13
CA ALA A 252 6.32 -7.80 13.58
C ALA A 252 7.20 -6.86 12.73
N THR A 253 6.90 -6.73 11.44
CA THR A 253 7.59 -5.82 10.53
C THR A 253 7.55 -4.36 11.00
N ARG A 254 6.43 -3.90 11.59
CA ARG A 254 6.28 -2.53 12.09
C ARG A 254 7.23 -2.20 13.25
N LEU A 255 7.68 -3.21 14.02
CA LEU A 255 8.64 -3.03 15.11
C LEU A 255 9.92 -2.35 14.62
N SER A 256 10.46 -2.83 13.50
CA SER A 256 11.72 -2.32 12.96
C SER A 256 11.61 -0.85 12.55
N ILE A 257 10.48 -0.44 11.97
CA ILE A 257 10.18 0.94 11.57
C ILE A 257 10.11 1.83 12.82
N ARG A 258 9.28 1.43 13.81
CA ARG A 258 9.10 2.17 15.07
C ARG A 258 10.39 2.31 15.90
N TYR A 259 11.30 1.34 15.83
CA TYR A 259 12.57 1.40 16.54
C TYR A 259 13.65 2.17 15.76
N ALA A 260 13.64 2.11 14.43
CA ALA A 260 14.57 2.87 13.60
C ALA A 260 14.30 4.38 13.64
N GLU A 261 13.05 4.82 13.76
CA GLU A 261 12.70 6.25 13.94
C GLU A 261 13.07 6.80 15.34
N SER A 262 13.48 5.96 16.28
CA SER A 262 13.79 6.41 17.65
C SER A 262 15.09 7.22 17.69
N CYS A 263 15.08 8.32 18.45
CA CYS A 263 16.29 9.09 18.75
C CYS A 263 17.22 8.40 19.77
N GLN A 264 16.82 7.27 20.36
CA GLN A 264 17.62 6.54 21.35
C GLN A 264 18.51 5.49 20.68
N PRO A 265 19.85 5.55 20.87
CA PRO A 265 20.77 4.59 20.24
C PRO A 265 20.49 3.13 20.58
N GLY A 266 19.91 2.85 21.76
CA GLY A 266 19.55 1.49 22.17
C GLY A 266 18.42 0.90 21.32
N ASP A 267 17.45 1.72 20.90
CA ASP A 267 16.33 1.28 20.07
C ASP A 267 16.79 1.07 18.62
N VAL A 268 17.56 2.03 18.08
CA VAL A 268 18.16 1.94 16.75
C VAL A 268 19.06 0.70 16.65
N ALA A 269 19.84 0.37 17.68
CA ALA A 269 20.67 -0.83 17.70
C ALA A 269 19.85 -2.12 17.63
N LEU A 270 18.63 -2.16 18.18
CA LEU A 270 17.75 -3.32 18.07
C LEU A 270 17.16 -3.44 16.66
N ALA A 271 16.79 -2.33 16.01
CA ALA A 271 16.39 -2.34 14.60
C ALA A 271 17.54 -2.79 13.68
N ALA A 272 18.77 -2.33 13.93
CA ALA A 272 19.96 -2.75 13.17
C ALA A 272 20.23 -4.26 13.29
N ARG A 273 19.95 -4.88 14.45
CA ARG A 273 20.11 -6.34 14.61
C ARG A 273 19.18 -7.15 13.70
N ILE A 274 18.00 -6.64 13.38
CA ILE A 274 17.04 -7.28 12.48
C ILE A 274 17.62 -7.35 11.05
N ALA A 275 18.36 -6.32 10.62
CA ALA A 275 18.98 -6.27 9.29
C ALA A 275 19.89 -7.47 8.99
N ALA A 276 20.60 -7.97 10.00
CA ALA A 276 21.51 -9.09 9.86
C ALA A 276 20.80 -10.44 9.60
N ALA A 277 19.53 -10.55 9.97
CA ALA A 277 18.72 -11.75 9.79
C ALA A 277 17.89 -11.72 8.50
N LEU A 278 17.53 -10.54 8.01
CA LEU A 278 16.69 -10.41 6.82
C LEU A 278 17.40 -10.89 5.54
N PRO A 279 16.69 -11.57 4.62
CA PRO A 279 17.22 -11.90 3.31
C PRO A 279 17.69 -10.64 2.56
N ASP A 280 18.85 -10.72 1.91
CA ASP A 280 19.44 -9.61 1.12
C ASP A 280 19.01 -9.66 -0.35
N ASP A 281 18.05 -10.52 -0.70
CA ASP A 281 17.53 -10.67 -2.07
C ASP A 281 16.65 -9.49 -2.49
N ASP A 282 16.63 -9.19 -3.79
CA ASP A 282 15.79 -8.11 -4.32
C ASP A 282 14.29 -8.35 -4.11
N VAL A 283 13.89 -9.62 -4.16
CA VAL A 283 12.54 -10.09 -3.87
C VAL A 283 12.47 -10.47 -2.41
N LEU A 284 11.63 -9.77 -1.65
CA LEU A 284 11.41 -10.02 -0.23
C LEU A 284 9.98 -10.53 -0.02
N PRO A 285 9.80 -11.77 0.46
CA PRO A 285 8.49 -12.28 0.87
C PRO A 285 7.83 -11.37 1.91
N ALA A 286 6.51 -11.28 1.84
CA ALA A 286 5.71 -10.52 2.80
C ALA A 286 5.81 -11.07 4.22
N GLU A 287 5.98 -12.39 4.36
CA GLU A 287 6.06 -13.06 5.65
C GLU A 287 7.24 -14.04 5.70
N LEU A 288 7.95 -14.01 6.82
CA LEU A 288 9.05 -14.91 7.13
C LEU A 288 8.75 -15.70 8.41
N ASP A 289 9.37 -16.86 8.58
CA ASP A 289 9.42 -17.51 9.88
C ASP A 289 10.40 -16.76 10.82
N SER A 290 10.37 -17.07 12.11
CA SER A 290 11.27 -16.45 13.11
C SER A 290 12.77 -16.74 12.87
N GLY A 291 13.10 -17.65 11.96
CA GLY A 291 14.45 -17.96 11.47
C GLY A 291 14.80 -17.32 10.13
N ALA A 292 13.96 -16.41 9.61
CA ALA A 292 14.08 -15.72 8.33
C ALA A 292 13.87 -16.58 7.07
N GLY A 293 13.24 -17.75 7.20
CA GLY A 293 12.78 -18.55 6.07
C GLY A 293 11.50 -17.96 5.43
N PRO A 294 11.33 -18.00 4.10
CA PRO A 294 10.11 -17.54 3.45
C PRO A 294 8.89 -18.39 3.85
N VAL A 295 7.81 -17.74 4.31
CA VAL A 295 6.51 -18.39 4.58
C VAL A 295 5.57 -18.21 3.39
N THR A 296 5.63 -17.04 2.75
CA THR A 296 4.86 -16.71 1.55
C THR A 296 5.77 -16.52 0.34
N THR A 297 5.17 -16.47 -0.86
CA THR A 297 5.86 -16.06 -2.10
C THR A 297 5.51 -14.66 -2.55
N ASP A 298 4.45 -14.08 -1.98
CA ASP A 298 3.96 -12.76 -2.33
C ASP A 298 4.81 -11.67 -1.68
N GLN A 299 4.83 -10.49 -2.28
CA GLN A 299 5.54 -9.31 -1.77
C GLN A 299 4.54 -8.32 -1.19
N HIS A 300 4.95 -7.56 -0.17
CA HIS A 300 4.11 -6.51 0.41
C HIS A 300 4.97 -5.28 0.80
N PRO A 301 4.46 -4.04 0.65
CA PRO A 301 5.23 -2.83 0.96
C PRO A 301 5.83 -2.83 2.38
N ILE A 302 5.08 -3.32 3.37
CA ILE A 302 5.52 -3.36 4.77
C ILE A 302 6.83 -4.13 4.99
N ALA A 303 7.07 -5.21 4.24
CA ALA A 303 8.28 -6.01 4.38
C ALA A 303 9.50 -5.20 3.90
N TYR A 304 9.35 -4.47 2.79
CA TYR A 304 10.37 -3.55 2.28
C TYR A 304 10.58 -2.35 3.20
N ALA A 305 9.50 -1.78 3.75
CA ALA A 305 9.58 -0.71 4.75
C ALA A 305 10.40 -1.14 5.97
N ALA A 306 10.14 -2.34 6.49
CA ALA A 306 10.83 -2.90 7.62
C ALA A 306 12.31 -3.18 7.36
N ARG A 307 12.64 -3.69 6.15
CA ARG A 307 14.03 -3.91 5.75
C ARG A 307 14.76 -2.59 5.51
N ALA A 308 14.11 -1.60 4.91
CA ALA A 308 14.64 -0.24 4.77
C ALA A 308 14.97 0.38 6.13
N ALA A 309 14.04 0.32 7.10
CA ALA A 309 14.25 0.78 8.46
C ALA A 309 15.45 0.09 9.13
N SER A 310 15.52 -1.23 9.02
CA SER A 310 16.60 -2.03 9.59
C SER A 310 17.96 -1.71 8.95
N TYR A 311 18.01 -1.56 7.62
CA TYR A 311 19.22 -1.16 6.89
C TYR A 311 19.67 0.26 7.21
N ALA A 312 18.73 1.20 7.35
CA ALA A 312 19.05 2.57 7.74
C ALA A 312 19.69 2.60 9.14
N ALA A 313 19.11 1.86 10.09
CA ALA A 313 19.62 1.69 11.45
C ALA A 313 21.02 1.02 11.50
N ASP A 314 21.29 0.06 10.60
CA ASP A 314 22.61 -0.59 10.44
C ASP A 314 23.63 0.28 9.65
N GLY A 315 23.22 1.46 9.17
CA GLY A 315 24.06 2.36 8.38
C GLY A 315 24.19 1.99 6.90
N ARG A 316 23.43 1.01 6.40
CA ARG A 316 23.33 0.62 4.99
C ARG A 316 22.40 1.55 4.21
N GLN A 317 22.72 2.85 4.19
CA GLN A 317 21.86 3.92 3.65
C GLN A 317 21.44 3.68 2.18
N ASP A 318 22.34 3.27 1.29
CA ASP A 318 21.99 3.02 -0.12
C ASP A 318 20.99 1.87 -0.29
N ALA A 319 21.17 0.78 0.48
CA ALA A 319 20.26 -0.36 0.46
C ALA A 319 18.89 0.02 1.05
N ALA A 320 18.89 0.84 2.09
CA ALA A 320 17.66 1.34 2.70
C ALA A 320 16.85 2.23 1.74
N HIS A 321 17.50 3.12 0.99
CA HIS A 321 16.85 3.90 -0.07
C HIS A 321 16.30 3.01 -1.19
N ALA A 322 17.04 1.96 -1.57
CA ALA A 322 16.58 1.03 -2.59
C ALA A 322 15.31 0.27 -2.15
N ASP A 323 15.22 -0.13 -0.88
CA ASP A 323 14.02 -0.77 -0.35
C ASP A 323 12.86 0.21 -0.14
N LEU A 324 13.12 1.47 0.22
CA LEU A 324 12.08 2.50 0.25
C LEU A 324 11.47 2.68 -1.15
N ALA A 325 12.31 2.69 -2.20
CA ALA A 325 11.82 2.75 -3.57
C ALA A 325 11.03 1.48 -3.99
N ARG A 326 11.44 0.30 -3.52
CA ARG A 326 10.69 -0.95 -3.75
C ARG A 326 9.35 -0.96 -3.03
N MET A 327 9.32 -0.52 -1.78
CA MET A 327 8.10 -0.34 -0.99
C MET A 327 7.07 0.47 -1.77
N THR A 328 7.44 1.67 -2.24
CA THR A 328 6.55 2.55 -3.01
C THR A 328 6.14 1.94 -4.35
N ALA A 329 7.07 1.28 -5.05
CA ALA A 329 6.74 0.58 -6.29
C ALA A 329 5.74 -0.57 -6.06
N THR A 330 5.91 -1.35 -4.99
CA THR A 330 4.99 -2.42 -4.60
C THR A 330 3.63 -1.86 -4.19
N ALA A 331 3.59 -0.76 -3.42
CA ALA A 331 2.34 -0.12 -2.99
C ALA A 331 1.54 0.42 -4.19
N ALA A 332 2.23 0.96 -5.20
CA ALA A 332 1.61 1.39 -6.44
C ALA A 332 1.13 0.22 -7.31
N ALA A 333 1.87 -0.89 -7.35
CA ALA A 333 1.53 -2.06 -8.18
C ALA A 333 0.39 -2.90 -7.60
N THR A 334 0.30 -3.00 -6.27
CA THR A 334 -0.74 -3.73 -5.54
C THR A 334 -1.35 -2.83 -4.47
N PRO A 335 -2.20 -1.86 -4.85
CA PRO A 335 -2.77 -0.91 -3.92
C PRO A 335 -3.72 -1.60 -2.94
N THR A 336 -3.30 -1.67 -1.68
CA THR A 336 -4.11 -2.13 -0.54
C THR A 336 -4.14 -1.04 0.51
N TYR A 337 -5.18 -1.01 1.34
CA TYR A 337 -5.27 -0.07 2.45
C TYR A 337 -4.01 -0.13 3.33
N TYR A 338 -3.61 -1.35 3.72
CA TYR A 338 -2.49 -1.54 4.63
C TYR A 338 -1.14 -1.21 3.96
N GLY A 339 -0.98 -1.55 2.68
CA GLY A 339 0.22 -1.26 1.91
C GLY A 339 0.43 0.24 1.70
N GLN A 340 -0.63 0.97 1.35
CA GLN A 340 -0.55 2.43 1.16
C GLN A 340 -0.40 3.19 2.48
N ALA A 341 -1.07 2.75 3.56
CA ALA A 341 -0.89 3.33 4.89
C ALA A 341 0.59 3.29 5.30
N TRP A 342 1.22 2.11 5.17
CA TRP A 342 2.60 1.92 5.57
C TRP A 342 3.62 2.44 4.56
N ASP A 343 3.27 2.60 3.29
CA ASP A 343 4.09 3.39 2.36
C ASP A 343 4.20 4.85 2.86
N ALA A 344 3.06 5.50 3.13
CA ALA A 344 3.03 6.88 3.58
C ALA A 344 3.66 7.06 4.98
N LEU A 345 3.30 6.20 5.94
CA LEU A 345 3.86 6.26 7.30
C LEU A 345 5.36 5.98 7.33
N ALA A 346 5.84 4.98 6.58
CA ALA A 346 7.27 4.67 6.57
C ALA A 346 8.08 5.79 5.89
N VAL A 347 7.57 6.43 4.84
CA VAL A 347 8.23 7.63 4.30
C VAL A 347 8.30 8.71 5.38
N ALA A 348 7.18 9.06 6.02
CA ALA A 348 7.16 10.09 7.06
C ALA A 348 8.09 9.78 8.24
N MET A 349 8.12 8.53 8.73
CA MET A 349 8.93 8.12 9.88
C MET A 349 10.41 7.93 9.54
N LEU A 350 10.74 7.50 8.32
CA LEU A 350 12.12 7.13 7.99
C LEU A 350 12.92 8.28 7.37
N THR A 351 12.26 9.25 6.72
CA THR A 351 12.94 10.34 5.98
C THR A 351 12.75 11.73 6.59
N ASP A 352 11.84 11.89 7.54
CA ASP A 352 11.47 13.19 8.12
C ASP A 352 11.33 13.12 9.66
N ASP A 353 11.28 14.27 10.33
CA ASP A 353 11.04 14.42 11.76
C ASP A 353 9.65 14.99 12.09
N VAL A 354 8.76 15.15 11.09
CA VAL A 354 7.38 15.66 11.25
C VAL A 354 6.55 14.88 12.28
N LEU A 355 6.86 13.59 12.50
CA LEU A 355 6.22 12.78 13.55
C LEU A 355 7.01 12.73 14.86
N ALA A 356 7.94 13.68 15.09
CA ALA A 356 8.83 13.81 16.25
C ALA A 356 9.86 12.68 16.44
N GLY A 357 10.07 11.85 15.42
CA GLY A 357 11.15 10.86 15.37
C GLY A 357 12.49 11.48 14.96
N CYS A 358 13.54 10.67 14.97
CA CYS A 358 14.81 11.00 14.33
C CYS A 358 14.93 10.21 13.04
N ALA A 359 14.75 10.88 11.89
CA ALA A 359 14.84 10.26 10.57
C ALA A 359 16.14 9.45 10.40
N PRO A 360 16.07 8.10 10.29
CA PRO A 360 17.25 7.25 10.12
C PRO A 360 17.82 7.31 8.69
N LEU A 361 17.03 7.73 7.69
CA LEU A 361 17.51 7.93 6.32
C LEU A 361 18.00 9.36 6.15
N ALA A 362 19.27 9.51 5.81
CA ALA A 362 19.79 10.78 5.35
C ALA A 362 19.26 11.08 3.95
N ALA A 363 18.91 12.34 3.68
CA ALA A 363 18.58 12.77 2.32
C ALA A 363 19.69 12.31 1.35
N PRO A 364 19.33 11.76 0.17
CA PRO A 364 20.32 11.24 -0.77
C PRO A 364 21.33 12.34 -1.07
N ALA A 365 22.61 12.05 -0.82
CA ALA A 365 23.65 13.04 -1.02
C ALA A 365 23.55 13.57 -2.46
N SER A 366 23.37 14.88 -2.61
CA SER A 366 23.52 15.55 -3.90
C SER A 366 24.98 15.42 -4.34
N GLY A 367 25.29 14.28 -4.94
CA GLY A 367 26.64 13.80 -5.20
C GLY A 367 27.24 14.51 -6.41
N ALA A 368 28.20 15.37 -6.11
CA ALA A 368 29.12 16.07 -6.99
C ALA A 368 29.52 15.32 -8.28
N ALA A 369 29.60 16.12 -9.35
CA ALA A 369 30.14 15.78 -10.66
C ALA A 369 31.38 14.86 -10.62
N ALA A 370 31.22 13.63 -11.09
CA ALA A 370 32.31 12.75 -11.48
C ALA A 370 32.40 12.67 -13.02
N SER A 371 33.44 13.31 -13.52
CA SER A 371 33.98 13.40 -14.88
C SER A 371 33.77 12.19 -15.82
N THR A 372 33.08 12.48 -16.93
CA THR A 372 33.34 12.04 -18.32
C THR A 372 34.00 10.67 -18.58
N SER A 373 33.18 9.69 -18.98
CA SER A 373 33.43 8.92 -20.20
C SER A 373 32.12 8.70 -20.94
N SER A 374 31.98 9.36 -22.09
CA SER A 374 30.79 9.37 -22.93
C SER A 374 30.54 8.03 -23.62
N ALA A 375 29.37 7.45 -23.36
CA ALA A 375 28.54 6.83 -24.40
C ALA A 375 27.32 7.73 -24.59
N GLY A 376 27.55 8.91 -25.19
CA GLY A 376 26.50 9.84 -25.55
C GLY A 376 25.76 9.31 -26.78
N GLY A 377 24.51 8.92 -26.57
CA GLY A 377 23.57 8.53 -27.60
C GLY A 377 22.47 7.68 -26.99
N LEU A 378 21.37 8.34 -26.60
CA LEU A 378 20.12 7.84 -25.97
C LEU A 378 19.95 8.27 -24.50
N GLN A 379 20.00 9.58 -24.25
CA GLN A 379 19.15 10.20 -23.24
C GLN A 379 18.03 10.91 -23.98
N ASP A 380 16.82 10.43 -23.76
CA ASP A 380 15.62 11.24 -23.49
C ASP A 380 14.65 10.28 -22.77
N PRO A 381 14.50 10.31 -21.44
CA PRO A 381 13.27 9.81 -20.85
C PRO A 381 12.15 10.72 -21.34
N VAL A 382 11.41 10.22 -22.32
CA VAL A 382 10.14 10.82 -22.73
C VAL A 382 9.24 10.83 -21.48
N PRO A 383 8.56 11.94 -21.16
CA PRO A 383 7.57 11.97 -20.10
C PRO A 383 6.59 10.81 -20.31
N VAL A 384 6.32 10.01 -19.28
CA VAL A 384 5.22 9.04 -19.36
C VAL A 384 3.93 9.83 -19.51
N LYS A 385 3.51 9.96 -20.76
CA LYS A 385 2.26 10.55 -21.15
C LYS A 385 1.17 9.55 -20.79
N ALA A 386 0.22 9.98 -19.96
CA ALA A 386 -1.05 9.29 -19.79
C ALA A 386 -1.76 9.07 -21.15
N ALA A 387 -2.42 7.92 -21.28
CA ALA A 387 -3.29 7.49 -22.39
C ALA A 387 -2.67 7.56 -23.81
N SER A 388 -2.22 6.40 -24.30
CA SER A 388 -2.02 6.19 -25.73
C SER A 388 -3.40 6.16 -26.42
N ASN A 389 -3.58 6.90 -27.53
CA ASN A 389 -4.78 6.81 -28.38
C ASN A 389 -4.75 5.58 -29.31
N VAL A 390 -3.80 4.67 -29.11
CA VAL A 390 -3.63 3.47 -29.95
C VAL A 390 -4.50 2.35 -29.36
N VAL A 391 -5.36 1.77 -30.19
CA VAL A 391 -6.25 0.67 -29.80
C VAL A 391 -5.91 -0.59 -30.63
N PRO A 392 -6.09 -1.79 -30.06
CA PRO A 392 -5.91 -3.01 -30.82
C PRO A 392 -7.11 -3.24 -31.75
N GLU A 393 -6.84 -3.59 -33.00
CA GLU A 393 -7.86 -3.71 -34.05
C GLU A 393 -8.14 -5.17 -34.44
N ARG A 394 -7.15 -6.06 -34.32
CA ARG A 394 -7.27 -7.45 -34.79
C ARG A 394 -6.30 -8.38 -34.07
N ILE A 395 -6.75 -9.57 -33.72
CA ILE A 395 -5.91 -10.65 -33.17
C ILE A 395 -5.81 -11.81 -34.17
N SER A 396 -4.61 -12.39 -34.28
CA SER A 396 -4.39 -13.64 -35.02
C SER A 396 -3.58 -14.65 -34.20
N ILE A 397 -4.08 -15.89 -34.15
CA ILE A 397 -3.45 -17.06 -33.49
C ILE A 397 -3.46 -18.22 -34.50
N PRO A 398 -2.42 -18.34 -35.35
CA PRO A 398 -2.44 -19.26 -36.48
C PRO A 398 -2.58 -20.75 -36.12
N SER A 399 -2.01 -21.19 -34.99
CA SER A 399 -2.00 -22.61 -34.59
C SER A 399 -3.40 -23.17 -34.28
N ILE A 400 -4.35 -22.29 -33.94
CA ILE A 400 -5.75 -22.64 -33.65
C ILE A 400 -6.74 -21.99 -34.63
N GLY A 401 -6.25 -21.33 -35.68
CA GLY A 401 -7.07 -20.74 -36.74
C GLY A 401 -7.88 -19.50 -36.34
N VAL A 402 -7.51 -18.81 -35.26
CA VAL A 402 -8.16 -17.56 -34.86
C VAL A 402 -7.63 -16.40 -35.70
N ASP A 403 -8.53 -15.67 -36.34
CA ASP A 403 -8.28 -14.40 -37.02
C ASP A 403 -9.55 -13.54 -36.92
N SER A 404 -9.56 -12.59 -35.98
CA SER A 404 -10.79 -11.87 -35.59
C SER A 404 -10.52 -10.39 -35.31
N PRO A 405 -11.44 -9.46 -35.66
CA PRO A 405 -11.37 -8.09 -35.15
C PRO A 405 -11.44 -8.08 -33.61
N LEU A 406 -10.84 -7.06 -33.00
CA LEU A 406 -10.94 -6.83 -31.56
C LEU A 406 -11.93 -5.70 -31.27
N ILE A 407 -12.88 -5.97 -30.38
CA ILE A 407 -13.78 -4.97 -29.81
C ILE A 407 -13.28 -4.51 -28.44
N GLY A 408 -13.72 -3.33 -27.98
CA GLY A 408 -13.49 -2.90 -26.60
C GLY A 408 -14.46 -3.57 -25.63
N LEU A 409 -13.96 -4.00 -24.48
CA LEU A 409 -14.73 -4.57 -23.37
C LEU A 409 -14.57 -3.74 -22.11
N CYS A 410 -15.67 -3.54 -21.38
CA CYS A 410 -15.71 -2.83 -20.12
C CYS A 410 -15.85 -3.79 -18.93
N LEU A 411 -15.67 -3.25 -17.73
CA LEU A 411 -16.12 -3.94 -16.52
C LEU A 411 -17.64 -3.76 -16.35
N GLY A 412 -18.31 -4.83 -15.94
CA GLY A 412 -19.68 -4.82 -15.47
C GLY A 412 -19.79 -4.21 -14.05
N ALA A 413 -21.02 -4.06 -13.56
CA ALA A 413 -21.30 -3.49 -12.23
C ALA A 413 -20.78 -4.36 -11.07
N ASP A 414 -20.44 -5.61 -11.35
CA ASP A 414 -19.84 -6.59 -10.45
C ASP A 414 -18.30 -6.58 -10.48
N GLY A 415 -17.71 -5.69 -11.29
CA GLY A 415 -16.25 -5.54 -11.40
C GLY A 415 -15.57 -6.54 -12.34
N TRP A 416 -16.31 -7.34 -13.11
CA TRP A 416 -15.76 -8.32 -14.05
C TRP A 416 -15.78 -7.83 -15.50
N ILE A 417 -14.81 -8.27 -16.32
CA ILE A 417 -14.84 -7.99 -17.77
C ILE A 417 -16.07 -8.70 -18.38
N GLU A 418 -16.94 -7.93 -19.01
CA GLU A 418 -18.08 -8.49 -19.74
C GLU A 418 -17.59 -9.18 -21.01
N ALA A 419 -17.93 -10.46 -21.19
CA ALA A 419 -17.59 -11.18 -22.42
C ALA A 419 -18.33 -10.58 -23.64
N PRO A 420 -17.79 -10.71 -24.87
CA PRO A 420 -18.44 -10.22 -26.09
C PRO A 420 -19.88 -10.71 -26.24
N ALA A 421 -20.77 -9.87 -26.79
CA ALA A 421 -22.18 -10.24 -26.98
C ALA A 421 -22.38 -11.31 -28.07
N ASP A 422 -21.58 -11.31 -29.13
CA ASP A 422 -21.52 -12.38 -30.12
C ASP A 422 -20.50 -13.44 -29.69
N PHE A 423 -20.88 -14.72 -29.76
CA PHE A 423 -19.99 -15.81 -29.38
C PHE A 423 -18.74 -15.91 -30.26
N ASN A 424 -18.74 -15.34 -31.46
CA ASN A 424 -17.58 -15.37 -32.36
C ASN A 424 -16.69 -14.12 -32.27
N ASP A 425 -17.08 -13.13 -31.47
CA ASP A 425 -16.29 -11.92 -31.27
C ASP A 425 -15.22 -12.13 -30.19
N VAL A 426 -14.12 -11.38 -30.32
CA VAL A 426 -13.03 -11.33 -29.35
C VAL A 426 -12.88 -9.89 -28.90
N GLY A 427 -12.71 -9.67 -27.59
CA GLY A 427 -12.62 -8.31 -27.06
C GLY A 427 -11.43 -8.10 -26.15
N TRP A 428 -10.87 -6.89 -26.19
CA TRP A 428 -9.79 -6.42 -25.34
C TRP A 428 -10.36 -5.54 -24.21
N TYR A 429 -9.81 -5.68 -23.00
CA TYR A 429 -10.21 -4.82 -21.88
C TYR A 429 -9.75 -3.37 -22.12
N GLU A 430 -10.68 -2.47 -22.39
CA GLU A 430 -10.35 -1.17 -22.97
C GLU A 430 -9.71 -0.17 -22.00
N ASN A 431 -9.89 -0.39 -20.70
CA ASN A 431 -9.22 0.36 -19.63
C ASN A 431 -7.91 -0.32 -19.17
N GLY A 432 -7.49 -1.38 -19.87
CA GLY A 432 -6.27 -2.14 -19.59
C GLY A 432 -5.05 -1.69 -20.41
N VAL A 433 -3.99 -2.50 -20.36
CA VAL A 433 -2.76 -2.25 -21.10
C VAL A 433 -2.97 -2.52 -22.60
N VAL A 434 -2.47 -1.63 -23.46
CA VAL A 434 -2.49 -1.84 -24.92
C VAL A 434 -1.46 -2.93 -25.27
N PRO A 435 -1.83 -3.97 -26.04
CA PRO A 435 -0.89 -5.04 -26.42
C PRO A 435 0.43 -4.49 -26.98
N GLY A 436 1.56 -4.90 -26.40
CA GLY A 436 2.91 -4.46 -26.75
C GLY A 436 3.48 -3.40 -25.80
N GLN A 437 2.65 -2.82 -24.92
CA GLN A 437 3.10 -1.99 -23.81
C GLN A 437 3.40 -2.84 -22.55
N ILE A 438 4.19 -2.27 -21.64
CA ILE A 438 4.55 -2.93 -20.37
C ILE A 438 3.28 -3.22 -19.55
N GLY A 439 3.15 -4.45 -19.05
CA GLY A 439 2.00 -4.93 -18.30
C GLY A 439 1.14 -5.94 -19.09
N PRO A 440 0.12 -6.54 -18.47
CA PRO A 440 -0.70 -7.55 -19.12
C PRO A 440 -1.83 -6.89 -19.91
N ALA A 441 -1.81 -7.03 -21.23
CA ALA A 441 -2.99 -6.78 -22.04
C ALA A 441 -3.93 -7.98 -21.93
N VAL A 442 -5.21 -7.76 -21.60
CA VAL A 442 -6.19 -8.84 -21.42
C VAL A 442 -7.19 -8.88 -22.55
N ILE A 443 -7.36 -10.06 -23.15
CA ILE A 443 -8.28 -10.33 -24.24
C ILE A 443 -9.17 -11.53 -23.88
N ALA A 444 -10.47 -11.38 -24.05
CA ALA A 444 -11.47 -12.39 -23.70
C ALA A 444 -12.34 -12.79 -24.91
N GLY A 445 -12.79 -14.04 -24.92
CA GLY A 445 -13.69 -14.59 -25.94
C GLY A 445 -14.38 -15.86 -25.45
N HIS A 446 -15.41 -16.31 -26.17
CA HIS A 446 -16.20 -17.48 -25.76
C HIS A 446 -15.57 -18.81 -26.19
N VAL A 447 -15.76 -19.84 -25.37
CA VAL A 447 -15.34 -21.22 -25.68
C VAL A 447 -16.35 -21.90 -26.61
N ASP A 448 -17.64 -21.72 -26.38
CA ASP A 448 -18.71 -22.22 -27.23
C ASP A 448 -19.95 -21.31 -27.22
N SER A 449 -20.97 -21.74 -27.96
CA SER A 449 -22.32 -21.19 -27.98
C SER A 449 -23.30 -22.32 -27.69
N PRO A 450 -24.58 -22.03 -27.43
CA PRO A 450 -25.59 -23.07 -27.19
C PRO A 450 -25.73 -24.13 -28.30
N THR A 451 -25.19 -23.90 -29.50
CA THR A 451 -25.34 -24.79 -30.66
C THR A 451 -24.04 -25.19 -31.37
N ALA A 452 -22.91 -24.55 -31.07
CA ALA A 452 -21.64 -24.76 -31.79
C ALA A 452 -20.42 -24.24 -31.01
N ALA A 453 -19.23 -24.71 -31.36
CA ALA A 453 -17.96 -24.14 -30.91
C ALA A 453 -17.85 -22.63 -31.28
N ALA A 454 -17.19 -21.86 -30.41
CA ALA A 454 -17.00 -20.41 -30.55
C ALA A 454 -15.51 -20.07 -30.81
N VAL A 455 -15.19 -18.77 -30.86
CA VAL A 455 -13.89 -18.28 -31.34
C VAL A 455 -12.69 -18.76 -30.52
N PHE A 456 -12.83 -18.99 -29.22
CA PHE A 456 -11.78 -19.51 -28.34
C PHE A 456 -11.98 -20.98 -27.93
N TYR A 457 -12.79 -21.74 -28.68
CA TYR A 457 -13.00 -23.18 -28.42
C TYR A 457 -11.70 -23.97 -28.32
N ASP A 458 -10.75 -23.67 -29.21
CA ASP A 458 -9.46 -24.36 -29.30
C ASP A 458 -8.33 -23.68 -28.52
N LEU A 459 -8.62 -22.60 -27.76
CA LEU A 459 -7.62 -21.91 -26.94
C LEU A 459 -6.85 -22.85 -25.98
N PRO A 460 -7.47 -23.86 -25.34
CA PRO A 460 -6.74 -24.80 -24.48
C PRO A 460 -5.78 -25.73 -25.22
N LYS A 461 -5.80 -25.76 -26.57
CA LYS A 461 -4.89 -26.55 -27.40
C LYS A 461 -3.58 -25.84 -27.71
N LEU A 462 -3.44 -24.57 -27.34
CA LEU A 462 -2.19 -23.83 -27.52
C LEU A 462 -1.05 -24.45 -26.74
N ALA A 463 0.15 -24.35 -27.29
CA ALA A 463 1.38 -24.82 -26.65
C ALA A 463 2.37 -23.67 -26.45
N PRO A 464 3.26 -23.75 -25.44
CA PRO A 464 4.35 -22.79 -25.31
C PRO A 464 5.18 -22.69 -26.59
N GLY A 465 5.40 -21.46 -27.06
CA GLY A 465 6.04 -21.14 -28.33
C GLY A 465 5.07 -20.84 -29.49
N ASP A 466 3.77 -21.13 -29.35
CA ASP A 466 2.77 -20.70 -30.33
C ASP A 466 2.70 -19.17 -30.38
N THR A 467 2.58 -18.62 -31.59
CA THR A 467 2.59 -17.16 -31.81
C THR A 467 1.19 -16.56 -31.73
N VAL A 468 1.09 -15.43 -31.06
CA VAL A 468 -0.08 -14.55 -31.06
C VAL A 468 0.34 -13.19 -31.59
N THR A 469 -0.42 -12.63 -32.53
CA THR A 469 -0.16 -11.28 -33.06
C THR A 469 -1.38 -10.38 -32.89
N VAL A 470 -1.15 -9.12 -32.57
CA VAL A 470 -2.19 -8.10 -32.43
C VAL A 470 -1.86 -6.88 -33.27
N ALA A 471 -2.68 -6.59 -34.28
CA ALA A 471 -2.56 -5.39 -35.10
C ALA A 471 -3.17 -4.19 -34.36
N LEU A 472 -2.46 -3.05 -34.38
CA LEU A 472 -2.83 -1.84 -33.67
C LEU A 472 -3.23 -0.72 -34.64
N SER A 473 -4.03 0.24 -34.16
CA SER A 473 -4.58 1.34 -34.98
C SER A 473 -3.55 2.33 -35.52
N ASP A 474 -2.29 2.27 -35.05
CA ASP A 474 -1.17 3.03 -35.59
C ASP A 474 -0.45 2.32 -36.75
N GLY A 475 -0.91 1.13 -37.14
CA GLY A 475 -0.35 0.31 -38.20
C GLY A 475 0.79 -0.62 -37.76
N THR A 476 1.12 -0.65 -36.46
CA THR A 476 2.09 -1.60 -35.90
C THR A 476 1.42 -2.93 -35.51
N THR A 477 2.25 -3.96 -35.30
CA THR A 477 1.79 -5.28 -34.84
C THR A 477 2.62 -5.68 -33.63
N ALA A 478 1.95 -6.00 -32.52
CA ALA A 478 2.58 -6.62 -31.35
C ALA A 478 2.62 -8.14 -31.54
N GLU A 479 3.78 -8.75 -31.33
CA GLU A 479 3.99 -10.21 -31.47
C GLU A 479 4.35 -10.82 -30.11
N PHE A 480 3.72 -11.95 -29.79
CA PHE A 480 3.91 -12.66 -28.53
C PHE A 480 4.12 -14.15 -28.78
N ALA A 481 4.87 -14.80 -27.90
CA ALA A 481 4.93 -16.26 -27.80
C ALA A 481 4.25 -16.73 -26.52
N VAL A 482 3.39 -17.74 -26.63
CA VAL A 482 2.76 -18.39 -25.49
C VAL A 482 3.83 -18.98 -24.58
N THR A 483 3.70 -18.77 -23.28
CA THR A 483 4.61 -19.31 -22.26
C THR A 483 3.92 -20.26 -21.32
N ARG A 484 2.63 -20.04 -21.04
CA ARG A 484 1.88 -20.82 -20.04
C ARG A 484 0.40 -20.91 -20.43
N ILE A 485 -0.19 -22.07 -20.16
CA ILE A 485 -1.63 -22.33 -20.27
C ILE A 485 -2.07 -22.91 -18.93
N GLU A 486 -3.11 -22.34 -18.33
CA GLU A 486 -3.67 -22.79 -17.05
C GLU A 486 -5.19 -22.86 -17.11
N THR A 487 -5.76 -23.84 -16.42
CA THR A 487 -7.21 -23.94 -16.16
C THR A 487 -7.42 -23.65 -14.68
N VAL A 488 -8.28 -22.69 -14.38
CA VAL A 488 -8.52 -22.17 -13.03
C VAL A 488 -10.02 -22.19 -12.76
N GLU A 489 -10.44 -22.69 -11.60
CA GLU A 489 -11.86 -22.70 -11.23
C GLU A 489 -12.36 -21.25 -11.10
N LYS A 490 -13.60 -20.96 -11.52
CA LYS A 490 -14.13 -19.60 -11.49
C LYS A 490 -14.25 -19.02 -10.09
N GLU A 491 -14.57 -19.86 -9.10
CA GLU A 491 -14.70 -19.47 -7.70
C GLU A 491 -13.35 -19.13 -7.06
N SER A 492 -12.25 -19.62 -7.63
CA SER A 492 -10.87 -19.34 -7.21
C SER A 492 -10.07 -18.62 -8.31
N PHE A 493 -10.77 -17.97 -9.25
CA PHE A 493 -10.13 -17.33 -10.39
C PHE A 493 -9.14 -16.28 -9.88
N PRO A 494 -7.84 -16.43 -10.16
CA PRO A 494 -6.81 -15.62 -9.54
C PRO A 494 -6.76 -14.25 -10.22
N THR A 495 -7.71 -13.38 -9.91
CA THR A 495 -7.84 -12.03 -10.48
C THR A 495 -6.53 -11.25 -10.37
N SER A 496 -5.82 -11.38 -9.23
CA SER A 496 -4.50 -10.78 -9.05
C SER A 496 -3.45 -11.28 -10.04
N SER A 497 -3.37 -12.57 -10.36
CA SER A 497 -2.34 -13.08 -11.28
C SER A 497 -2.62 -12.82 -12.76
N ILE A 498 -3.88 -12.48 -13.09
CA ILE A 498 -4.33 -12.20 -14.46
C ILE A 498 -4.30 -10.70 -14.79
N TYR A 499 -4.55 -9.84 -13.80
CA TYR A 499 -4.63 -8.39 -14.00
C TYR A 499 -3.47 -7.60 -13.37
N ALA A 500 -2.61 -8.22 -12.53
CA ALA A 500 -1.51 -7.51 -11.88
C ALA A 500 -0.45 -7.01 -12.89
N PRO A 501 0.10 -5.81 -12.68
CA PRO A 501 1.17 -5.28 -13.52
C PRO A 501 2.39 -6.21 -13.56
N VAL A 502 2.97 -6.36 -14.74
CA VAL A 502 4.22 -7.10 -14.98
C VAL A 502 5.20 -6.18 -15.71
N PRO A 503 6.53 -6.29 -15.45
CA PRO A 503 7.52 -5.33 -15.97
C PRO A 503 7.87 -5.56 -17.45
N THR A 504 7.22 -6.52 -18.11
CA THR A 504 7.39 -6.85 -19.53
C THR A 504 6.06 -6.77 -20.26
N PRO A 505 6.04 -6.51 -21.58
CA PRO A 505 4.80 -6.61 -22.35
C PRO A 505 4.29 -8.05 -22.38
N GLU A 506 3.13 -8.27 -21.79
CA GLU A 506 2.48 -9.58 -21.72
C GLU A 506 1.07 -9.53 -22.29
N LEU A 507 0.59 -10.70 -22.73
CA LEU A 507 -0.76 -10.89 -23.23
C LEU A 507 -1.42 -12.03 -22.46
N ARG A 508 -2.63 -11.78 -21.97
CA ARG A 508 -3.48 -12.76 -21.28
C ARG A 508 -4.72 -13.00 -22.12
N LEU A 509 -4.88 -14.23 -22.61
CA LEU A 509 -6.08 -14.66 -23.34
C LEU A 509 -6.95 -15.48 -22.40
N VAL A 510 -8.22 -15.13 -22.27
CA VAL A 510 -9.15 -15.74 -21.30
C VAL A 510 -10.39 -16.28 -22.00
N THR A 511 -10.77 -17.53 -21.68
CA THR A 511 -12.02 -18.14 -22.11
C THR A 511 -12.63 -19.01 -21.01
N CYS A 512 -13.89 -19.41 -21.14
CA CYS A 512 -14.52 -20.39 -20.26
C CYS A 512 -13.90 -21.79 -20.45
N GLY A 513 -13.86 -22.59 -19.39
CA GLY A 513 -13.29 -23.94 -19.40
C GLY A 513 -13.95 -24.90 -18.41
N GLY A 514 -13.47 -26.14 -18.35
CA GLY A 514 -13.95 -27.11 -17.38
C GLY A 514 -15.30 -27.74 -17.73
N ALA A 515 -15.96 -28.33 -16.73
CA ALA A 515 -17.25 -28.99 -16.92
C ALA A 515 -18.41 -27.96 -17.03
N TRP A 516 -19.39 -28.25 -17.88
CA TRP A 516 -20.64 -27.49 -17.91
C TRP A 516 -21.49 -27.82 -16.69
N ASN A 517 -21.87 -26.80 -15.91
CA ASN A 517 -22.82 -26.96 -14.82
C ASN A 517 -24.25 -26.61 -15.31
N PRO A 518 -25.16 -27.60 -15.43
CA PRO A 518 -26.50 -27.38 -15.92
C PRO A 518 -27.40 -26.62 -14.94
N ASP A 519 -27.05 -26.57 -13.65
CA ASP A 519 -27.83 -25.88 -12.62
C ASP A 519 -27.57 -24.37 -12.61
N THR A 520 -26.34 -23.96 -12.94
CA THR A 520 -25.95 -22.54 -13.04
C THR A 520 -25.97 -22.02 -14.48
N GLY A 521 -25.98 -22.90 -15.49
CA GLY A 521 -25.94 -22.51 -16.89
C GLY A 521 -24.60 -21.95 -17.33
N HIS A 522 -23.51 -22.32 -16.64
CA HIS A 522 -22.16 -21.84 -16.90
C HIS A 522 -21.11 -22.95 -16.77
N TYR A 523 -19.99 -22.77 -17.46
CA TYR A 523 -18.75 -23.51 -17.24
C TYR A 523 -18.14 -23.18 -15.88
N VAL A 524 -17.60 -24.18 -15.18
CA VAL A 524 -17.07 -24.02 -13.81
C VAL A 524 -15.65 -23.46 -13.75
N ASP A 525 -14.89 -23.52 -14.86
CA ASP A 525 -13.51 -23.02 -14.92
C ASP A 525 -13.36 -21.90 -15.97
N ASN A 526 -12.20 -21.25 -15.94
CA ASN A 526 -11.67 -20.45 -17.02
C ASN A 526 -10.33 -21.04 -17.48
N VAL A 527 -10.02 -20.90 -18.76
CA VAL A 527 -8.68 -21.16 -19.30
C VAL A 527 -8.01 -19.82 -19.55
N VAL A 528 -6.81 -19.68 -19.00
CA VAL A 528 -5.96 -18.51 -19.19
C VAL A 528 -4.70 -18.93 -19.92
N VAL A 529 -4.41 -18.25 -21.02
CA VAL A 529 -3.14 -18.37 -21.74
C VAL A 529 -2.33 -17.11 -21.51
N THR A 530 -1.09 -17.29 -21.08
CA THR A 530 -0.11 -16.21 -20.91
C THR A 530 0.91 -16.27 -22.04
N ALA A 531 1.17 -15.13 -22.65
CA ALA A 531 2.18 -14.96 -23.69
C ALA A 531 3.04 -13.72 -23.40
N VAL A 532 4.30 -13.76 -23.79
CA VAL A 532 5.27 -12.67 -23.60
C VAL A 532 5.72 -12.15 -24.96
N SER A 533 6.02 -10.85 -25.05
CA SER A 533 6.50 -10.24 -26.30
C SER A 533 7.80 -10.88 -26.78
N ILE A 534 7.94 -11.03 -28.11
CA ILE A 534 9.13 -11.64 -28.75
C ILE A 534 9.84 -10.72 -29.75
#